data_AF-A0AAV7PS47-F1
#
_entry.id   AF-A0AAV7PS47-F1
#
_cell.length_a   1.000
_cell.length_b   1.000
_cell.length_c   1.000
_cell.angle_alpha   90.00
_cell.angle_beta   90.00
_cell.angle_gamma   90.00
#
_symmetry.space_group_name_H-M   'P 1'
#
loop_
_entity.id
_entity.type
_entity.pdbx_description
1 polymer ?
#
loop_
_entity_poly.entity_id
_entity_poly.type
_entity_poly.pdbx_seq_one_letter_code
_entity_poly.pdbx_strand_id
1 'polypeptide(L)'
;MGDYSDSDEETPEWCSCEECEDMQAPEENLCCHNHNCMLKNMNYYSVDCITSHPAFQMVVLDPFVLETAYYSYRTSKYRRGKLSTGELR
;
A
#
# COMPACT_ATOMS: atom_id res chain seq x y z
N MET A 1 17.00 10.18 -39.94
CA MET A 1 16.17 9.01 -39.59
C MET A 1 16.37 8.77 -38.11
N GLY A 2 15.32 8.95 -37.30
CA GLY A 2 15.41 8.72 -35.85
C GLY A 2 15.22 7.24 -35.54
N ASP A 3 16.11 6.69 -34.74
CA ASP A 3 15.96 5.38 -34.11
C ASP A 3 14.83 5.47 -33.06
N TYR A 4 13.65 4.96 -33.43
CA TYR A 4 12.56 4.71 -32.49
C TYR A 4 12.85 3.38 -31.81
N SER A 5 13.48 3.41 -30.64
CA SER A 5 13.55 2.26 -29.76
C SER A 5 12.19 2.13 -29.06
N ASP A 6 11.32 1.30 -29.62
CA ASP A 6 10.15 0.77 -28.93
C ASP A 6 10.68 -0.30 -27.97
N SER A 7 10.94 0.12 -26.73
CA SER A 7 11.21 -0.83 -25.66
C SER A 7 9.85 -1.36 -25.23
N ASP A 8 9.40 -2.46 -25.86
CA ASP A 8 8.28 -3.26 -25.37
C ASP A 8 8.64 -3.74 -23.96
N GLU A 9 8.32 -2.92 -22.96
CA GLU A 9 8.47 -3.24 -21.55
C GLU A 9 7.33 -4.23 -21.24
N GLU A 10 7.59 -5.52 -21.49
CA GLU A 10 6.64 -6.59 -21.19
C GLU A 10 6.24 -6.48 -19.72
N THR A 11 4.95 -6.31 -19.47
CA THR A 11 4.40 -6.33 -18.11
C THR A 11 4.77 -7.66 -17.46
N PRO A 12 5.44 -7.65 -16.29
CA PRO A 12 5.88 -8.90 -15.67
C PRO A 12 4.70 -9.83 -15.39
N GLU A 13 4.87 -11.15 -15.59
CA GLU A 13 3.81 -12.16 -15.38
C GLU A 13 3.20 -12.13 -13.96
N TRP A 14 3.93 -11.57 -12.99
CA TRP A 14 3.50 -11.44 -11.59
C TRP A 14 2.63 -10.21 -11.32
N CYS A 15 2.57 -9.26 -12.26
CA CYS A 15 1.78 -8.04 -12.17
C CYS A 15 0.48 -8.16 -12.96
N SER A 16 -0.60 -7.59 -12.44
CA SER A 16 -1.92 -7.54 -13.11
C SER A 16 -2.56 -6.16 -13.07
N CYS A 17 -1.94 -5.18 -12.42
CA CYS A 17 -2.38 -3.78 -12.49
C CYS A 17 -1.66 -2.98 -13.58
N GLU A 18 -0.51 -3.45 -14.07
CA GLU A 18 0.33 -2.79 -15.10
C GLU A 18 1.16 -1.59 -14.61
N GLU A 19 1.05 -1.14 -13.36
CA GLU A 19 1.93 -0.11 -12.78
C GLU A 19 3.01 -0.61 -11.80
N CYS A 20 3.26 -1.91 -11.67
CA CYS A 20 4.35 -2.39 -10.81
C CYS A 20 5.70 -2.38 -11.55
N GLU A 21 6.75 -2.05 -10.82
CA GLU A 21 8.14 -2.16 -11.28
C GLU A 21 8.83 -3.37 -10.63
N ASP A 22 9.86 -3.91 -11.28
CA ASP A 22 10.69 -4.97 -10.69
C ASP A 22 11.48 -4.44 -9.49
N MET A 23 11.37 -5.15 -8.38
CA MET A 23 12.10 -4.84 -7.15
C MET A 23 13.46 -5.53 -7.12
N GLN A 24 14.32 -5.11 -6.19
CA GLN A 24 15.66 -5.69 -6.05
C GLN A 24 15.62 -7.17 -5.68
N ALA A 25 14.64 -7.58 -4.86
CA ALA A 25 14.46 -8.96 -4.44
C ALA A 25 13.16 -9.56 -5.03
N PRO A 26 13.18 -10.78 -5.61
CA PRO A 26 11.99 -11.39 -6.21
C PRO A 26 10.81 -11.56 -5.25
N GLU A 27 11.07 -11.70 -3.94
CA GLU A 27 10.03 -11.76 -2.91
C GLU A 27 9.28 -10.44 -2.69
N GLU A 28 9.83 -9.32 -3.16
CA GLU A 28 9.22 -7.99 -3.08
C GLU A 28 8.31 -7.69 -4.28
N ASN A 29 8.34 -8.53 -5.33
CA ASN A 29 7.49 -8.43 -6.50
C ASN A 29 6.03 -8.83 -6.17
N LEU A 30 5.27 -7.86 -5.64
CA LEU A 30 3.90 -8.04 -5.17
C LEU A 30 2.92 -7.10 -5.88
N CYS A 31 1.89 -7.68 -6.50
CA CYS A 31 0.82 -6.92 -7.16
C CYS A 31 -0.32 -6.60 -6.18
N CYS A 32 -0.94 -5.41 -6.32
CA CYS A 32 -2.09 -5.02 -5.50
C CYS A 32 -3.32 -5.92 -5.67
N HIS A 33 -3.41 -6.66 -6.78
CA HIS A 33 -4.45 -7.67 -7.03
C HIS A 33 -4.25 -8.96 -6.23
N ASN A 34 -3.06 -9.23 -5.69
CA ASN A 34 -2.79 -10.46 -4.94
C ASN A 34 -3.28 -10.38 -3.47
N HIS A 35 -3.78 -9.23 -3.03
CA HIS A 35 -4.19 -8.99 -1.64
C HIS A 35 -5.69 -8.72 -1.53
N ASN A 36 -6.42 -9.65 -0.90
CA ASN A 36 -7.88 -9.58 -0.71
C ASN A 36 -8.39 -8.26 -0.09
N CYS A 37 -7.62 -7.64 0.80
CA CYS A 37 -7.99 -6.35 1.40
C CYS A 37 -7.91 -5.20 0.39
N MET A 38 -6.91 -5.21 -0.50
CA MET A 38 -6.74 -4.21 -1.55
C MET A 38 -7.81 -4.38 -2.62
N LEU A 39 -8.06 -5.61 -3.08
CA LEU A 39 -9.11 -5.93 -4.06
C LEU A 39 -10.48 -5.37 -3.65
N LYS A 40 -10.87 -5.50 -2.38
CA LYS A 40 -12.15 -4.98 -1.88
C LYS A 40 -12.23 -3.45 -2.01
N ASN A 41 -11.16 -2.74 -1.68
CA ASN A 41 -11.10 -1.29 -1.76
C ASN A 41 -11.09 -0.82 -3.22
N MET A 42 -10.32 -1.50 -4.08
CA MET A 42 -10.25 -1.22 -5.51
C MET A 42 -11.60 -1.42 -6.19
N ASN A 43 -12.29 -2.55 -5.91
CA ASN A 43 -13.61 -2.85 -6.46
C ASN A 43 -14.69 -1.84 -6.03
N TYR A 44 -14.64 -1.37 -4.77
CA TYR A 44 -15.62 -0.39 -4.29
C TYR A 44 -15.55 0.94 -5.06
N TYR A 45 -14.34 1.37 -5.42
CA TYR A 45 -14.11 2.60 -6.19
C TYR A 45 -13.95 2.36 -7.70
N SER A 46 -14.04 1.09 -8.15
CA SER A 46 -13.86 0.69 -9.56
C SER A 46 -12.54 1.21 -10.16
N VAL A 47 -11.43 0.99 -9.46
CA VAL A 47 -10.08 1.34 -9.92
C VAL A 47 -9.26 0.08 -10.16
N ASP A 48 -8.39 0.11 -11.18
CA ASP A 48 -7.58 -1.05 -11.58
C ASP A 48 -6.27 -1.18 -10.77
N CYS A 49 -5.81 -0.09 -10.14
CA CYS A 49 -4.64 -0.07 -9.28
C CYS A 49 -4.93 0.64 -7.95
N ILE A 50 -4.32 0.19 -6.86
CA ILE A 50 -4.55 0.75 -5.52
C ILE A 50 -4.07 2.20 -5.41
N THR A 51 -3.07 2.58 -6.19
CA THR A 51 -2.52 3.94 -6.24
C THR A 51 -3.53 4.94 -6.83
N SER A 52 -4.39 4.47 -7.74
CA SER A 52 -5.49 5.24 -8.33
C SER A 52 -6.69 5.42 -7.40
N HIS A 53 -6.69 4.77 -6.23
CA HIS A 53 -7.75 4.95 -5.24
C HIS A 53 -7.79 6.41 -4.76
N PRO A 54 -8.97 7.06 -4.69
CA PRO A 54 -9.07 8.51 -4.42
C PRO A 54 -8.49 8.93 -3.06
N ALA A 55 -8.51 8.01 -2.08
CA ALA A 55 -7.92 8.25 -0.77
C ALA A 55 -6.41 7.95 -0.69
N PHE A 56 -5.78 7.36 -1.72
CA PHE A 56 -4.38 6.91 -1.66
C PHE A 56 -3.44 8.08 -1.36
N GLN A 57 -3.57 9.17 -2.12
CA GLN A 57 -2.77 10.38 -1.93
C GLN A 57 -2.88 10.94 -0.51
N MET A 58 -4.11 11.03 0.02
CA MET A 58 -4.36 11.66 1.32
C MET A 58 -4.04 10.75 2.50
N VAL A 59 -4.16 9.44 2.36
CA VAL A 59 -4.03 8.50 3.50
C VAL A 59 -2.65 7.84 3.53
N VAL A 60 -2.08 7.54 2.37
CA VAL A 60 -0.83 6.77 2.25
C VAL A 60 0.37 7.68 1.97
N LEU A 61 0.18 8.77 1.23
CA LEU A 61 1.28 9.64 0.81
C LEU A 61 1.38 10.96 1.57
N ASP A 62 0.38 11.33 2.38
CA ASP A 62 0.42 12.55 3.21
C ASP A 62 1.25 12.33 4.49
N PRO A 63 2.40 13.01 4.67
CA PRO A 63 3.26 12.83 5.84
C PRO A 63 2.57 13.18 7.17
N PHE A 64 1.69 14.18 7.19
CA PHE A 64 1.00 14.60 8.41
C PHE A 64 -0.05 13.57 8.84
N VAL A 65 -0.71 12.94 7.87
CA VAL A 65 -1.64 11.82 8.14
C VAL A 65 -0.89 10.62 8.68
N LEU A 66 0.25 10.25 8.07
CA LEU A 66 1.11 9.17 8.56
C LEU A 66 1.65 9.44 9.97
N GLU A 67 2.11 10.65 10.23
CA GLU A 67 2.60 11.07 11.55
C GLU A 67 1.48 11.00 12.61
N THR A 68 0.29 11.48 12.28
CA THR A 68 -0.89 11.41 13.16
C THR A 68 -1.30 9.96 13.45
N ALA A 69 -1.30 9.10 12.43
CA ALA A 69 -1.58 7.67 12.58
C ALA A 69 -0.53 7.00 13.48
N TYR A 70 0.75 7.35 13.33
CA TYR A 70 1.84 6.86 14.17
C TYR A 70 1.69 7.28 15.64
N TYR A 71 1.41 8.55 15.93
CA TYR A 71 1.19 9.00 17.31
C TYR A 71 -0.04 8.34 17.94
N SER A 72 -1.11 8.16 17.16
CA SER A 72 -2.32 7.47 17.60
C SER A 72 -2.03 6.00 17.92
N TYR A 73 -1.29 5.31 17.05
CA TYR A 73 -0.84 3.94 17.26
C TYR A 73 0.00 3.81 18.53
N ARG A 74 1.00 4.67 18.72
CA ARG A 74 1.86 4.67 19.91
C ARG A 74 1.06 4.89 21.19
N THR A 75 0.23 5.93 21.22
CA THR A 75 -0.63 6.23 22.36
C THR A 75 -1.55 5.06 22.71
N SER A 76 -2.13 4.41 21.70
CA SER A 76 -2.98 3.23 21.90
C SER A 76 -2.21 2.03 22.46
N LYS A 77 -0.96 1.81 22.04
CA LYS A 77 -0.10 0.76 22.59
C LYS A 77 0.29 1.04 24.04
N TYR A 78 0.61 2.28 24.39
CA TYR A 78 0.84 2.65 25.79
C TYR A 78 -0.42 2.47 26.65
N ARG A 79 -1.62 2.67 26.10
CA ARG A 79 -2.89 2.39 26.80
C ARG A 79 -3.18 0.90 26.93
N ARG A 80 -2.94 0.09 25.90
CA ARG A 80 -3.11 -1.37 25.95
C ARG A 80 -2.11 -2.05 26.90
N GLY A 81 -0.88 -1.55 27.00
CA GLY A 81 0.12 -2.04 27.97
C GLY A 81 -0.25 -1.75 29.43
N LYS A 82 -1.04 -0.69 29.71
CA LYS A 82 -1.57 -0.40 31.06
C LYS A 82 -2.83 -1.19 31.43
N LEU A 83 -3.54 -1.75 30.45
CA LEU A 83 -4.70 -2.64 30.70
C LEU A 83 -4.26 -4.07 31.04
N SER A 84 -3.05 -4.51 30.65
CA SER A 84 -2.51 -5.83 31.03
C SER A 84 -1.81 -5.87 32.39
N THR A 85 -1.52 -4.72 33.01
CA THR A 85 -0.94 -4.62 34.36
C THR A 85 -1.85 -3.84 35.31
N GLY A 86 -3.16 -3.94 35.12
CA GLY A 86 -4.13 -3.44 36.08
C GLY A 86 -4.06 -4.27 37.36
N GLU A 87 -3.17 -3.89 38.27
CA GLU A 87 -3.33 -4.13 39.70
C GLU A 87 -4.75 -3.72 40.09
N LEU A 88 -5.53 -4.71 40.53
CA LEU A 88 -6.77 -4.51 41.25
C LEU A 88 -6.46 -3.68 42.50
N ARG A 89 -7.02 -2.47 42.55
CA ARG A 89 -7.26 -1.72 43.78
C ARG A 89 -8.74 -1.56 43.98
#